data_AF-A0A1E7FAT5-F1
#
_entry.id   AF-A0A1E7FAT5-F1
#
_cell.length_a   1.000
_cell.length_b   1.000
_cell.length_c   1.000
_cell.angle_alpha   90.00
_cell.angle_beta   90.00
_cell.angle_gamma   90.00
#
_symmetry.space_group_name_H-M   'P 1'
#
loop_
_entity.id
_entity.type
_entity.pdbx_description
1 polymer ?
#
loop_
_entity_poly.entity_id
_entity_poly.type
_entity_poly.pdbx_seq_one_letter_code
_entity_poly.pdbx_strand_id
1 'polypeptide(L)'
;MFSRIASQSVRRLVSFQSASSNGVNQVSRSSFAAFSTAEIVPGIGLGKTSTGIVGLPADPDAVSKIITSYQSLLDRMAASDLPETAQYRVDVEKISNYRIQMATDHADDPEMVEELCQCGQVEELVQQAELEMGVLEMYLKERLWEEIDYEVDVEVEFNPDPSKDGEGFDDDQ
;
A
#
# COMPACT_ATOMS: atom_id res chain seq x y z
N MET A 1 -70.47 -49.11 7.98
CA MET A 1 -70.88 -49.39 6.59
C MET A 1 -69.66 -49.25 5.71
N PHE A 2 -69.41 -50.28 4.87
CA PHE A 2 -68.20 -50.50 4.09
C PHE A 2 -68.09 -49.63 2.81
N SER A 3 -66.84 -49.47 2.39
CA SER A 3 -66.25 -48.72 1.27
C SER A 3 -66.83 -48.94 -0.13
N ARG A 4 -66.55 -47.98 -1.04
CA ARG A 4 -66.17 -48.27 -2.45
C ARG A 4 -65.13 -47.27 -3.00
N ILE A 5 -64.21 -47.83 -3.78
CA ILE A 5 -63.08 -47.24 -4.52
C ILE A 5 -63.47 -47.13 -6.01
N ALA A 6 -62.96 -46.12 -6.74
CA ALA A 6 -62.45 -46.17 -8.14
C ALA A 6 -62.21 -44.73 -8.64
N SER A 7 -60.96 -44.32 -8.91
CA SER A 7 -60.26 -44.39 -10.21
C SER A 7 -60.96 -43.67 -11.36
N GLN A 8 -60.36 -42.59 -11.84
CA GLN A 8 -60.05 -42.44 -13.27
C GLN A 8 -59.06 -41.30 -13.53
N SER A 9 -58.08 -41.61 -14.37
CA SER A 9 -56.97 -40.78 -14.83
C SER A 9 -57.40 -39.97 -16.05
N VAL A 10 -57.07 -38.68 -16.10
CA VAL A 10 -57.22 -37.85 -17.30
C VAL A 10 -55.89 -37.21 -17.64
N ARG A 11 -55.40 -37.55 -18.83
CA ARG A 11 -54.18 -37.06 -19.46
C ARG A 11 -54.41 -35.65 -20.01
N ARG A 12 -53.46 -34.74 -19.82
CA ARG A 12 -53.24 -33.62 -20.75
C ARG A 12 -51.78 -33.58 -21.18
N LEU A 13 -51.58 -33.85 -22.46
CA LEU A 13 -50.37 -33.58 -23.23
C LEU A 13 -50.14 -32.06 -23.24
N VAL A 14 -48.96 -31.63 -22.82
CA VAL A 14 -48.41 -30.32 -23.21
C VAL A 14 -47.17 -30.60 -24.03
N SER A 15 -47.22 -30.17 -25.29
CA SER A 15 -46.13 -30.25 -26.25
C SER A 15 -45.01 -29.30 -25.85
N PHE A 16 -43.79 -29.81 -25.71
CA PHE A 16 -42.60 -29.00 -25.70
C PHE A 16 -42.30 -28.54 -27.14
N GLN A 17 -42.41 -27.23 -27.39
CA GLN A 17 -41.74 -26.59 -28.53
C GLN A 17 -40.52 -25.85 -28.00
N SER A 18 -39.35 -26.32 -28.42
CA SER A 18 -38.06 -25.67 -28.23
C SER A 18 -37.98 -24.48 -29.18
N ALA A 19 -38.14 -23.26 -28.66
CA ALA A 19 -37.77 -22.05 -29.39
C ALA A 19 -36.25 -21.85 -29.22
N SER A 20 -35.50 -22.10 -30.31
CA SER A 20 -34.08 -21.77 -30.38
C SER A 20 -33.95 -20.29 -30.70
N SER A 21 -33.65 -19.48 -29.68
CA SER A 21 -33.27 -18.08 -29.86
C SER A 21 -31.75 -17.97 -29.91
N ASN A 22 -31.20 -17.71 -31.10
CA ASN A 22 -29.84 -17.21 -31.27
C ASN A 22 -29.80 -15.74 -30.81
N GLY A 23 -29.76 -15.55 -29.48
CA GLY A 23 -29.48 -14.27 -28.86
C GLY A 23 -27.98 -14.15 -28.60
N VAL A 24 -27.25 -13.50 -29.51
CA VAL A 24 -25.87 -13.09 -29.28
C VAL A 24 -25.91 -12.00 -28.21
N ASN A 25 -25.68 -12.38 -26.95
CA ASN A 25 -25.51 -11.43 -25.85
C ASN A 25 -24.22 -10.63 -26.10
N GLN A 26 -24.40 -9.42 -26.62
CA GLN A 26 -23.40 -8.35 -26.57
C GLN A 26 -23.12 -8.04 -25.10
N VAL A 27 -22.08 -8.66 -24.55
CA VAL A 27 -21.48 -8.21 -23.30
C VAL A 27 -20.92 -6.82 -23.59
N SER A 28 -21.62 -5.81 -23.07
CA SER A 28 -21.11 -4.44 -23.05
C SER A 28 -19.80 -4.47 -22.30
N ARG A 29 -18.69 -4.47 -23.06
CA ARG A 29 -17.36 -4.26 -22.52
C ARG A 29 -17.39 -2.90 -21.88
N SER A 30 -17.41 -2.87 -20.55
CA SER A 30 -17.09 -1.68 -19.77
C SER A 30 -15.78 -1.16 -20.33
N SER A 31 -15.83 0.00 -20.98
CA SER A 31 -14.65 0.68 -21.48
C SER A 31 -13.78 0.99 -20.26
N PHE A 32 -12.72 0.20 -20.05
CA PHE A 32 -11.61 0.64 -19.22
C PHE A 32 -11.15 1.95 -19.87
N ALA A 33 -11.31 3.08 -19.17
CA ALA A 33 -10.75 4.33 -19.62
C ALA A 33 -9.26 4.06 -19.87
N ALA A 34 -8.83 4.20 -21.12
CA ALA A 34 -7.43 4.05 -21.46
C ALA A 34 -6.68 5.09 -20.63
N PHE A 35 -5.81 4.63 -19.74
CA PHE A 35 -4.83 5.49 -19.07
C PHE A 35 -4.11 6.23 -20.19
N SER A 36 -4.25 7.56 -20.20
CA SER A 36 -3.74 8.40 -21.27
C SER A 36 -2.22 8.24 -21.31
N THR A 37 -1.72 7.53 -22.32
CA THR A 37 -0.29 7.42 -22.64
C THR A 37 0.21 8.71 -23.30
N ALA A 38 -0.16 9.86 -22.75
CA ALA A 38 0.44 11.12 -23.15
C ALA A 38 1.91 11.02 -22.78
N GLU A 39 2.79 11.02 -23.78
CA GLU A 39 4.23 11.15 -23.54
C GLU A 39 4.45 12.39 -22.69
N ILE A 40 5.04 12.18 -21.52
CA ILE A 40 5.44 13.25 -20.62
C ILE A 40 6.61 13.95 -21.30
N VAL A 41 6.30 15.05 -22.00
CA VAL A 41 7.29 15.87 -22.68
C VAL A 41 8.00 16.72 -21.62
N PRO A 42 9.34 16.62 -21.48
CA PRO A 42 10.06 17.43 -20.51
C PRO A 42 9.85 18.92 -20.78
N GLY A 43 9.29 19.63 -19.81
CA GLY A 43 9.04 21.07 -19.84
C GLY A 43 7.62 21.51 -20.24
N ILE A 44 6.72 20.60 -20.62
CA ILE A 44 5.32 20.92 -20.95
C ILE A 44 4.40 19.86 -20.34
N GLY A 45 3.68 20.23 -19.28
CA GLY A 45 2.87 19.33 -18.46
C GLY A 45 3.50 19.16 -17.08
N LEU A 46 2.67 18.97 -16.04
CA LEU A 46 2.99 18.94 -14.61
C LEU A 46 3.99 17.83 -14.16
N GLY A 47 4.82 17.30 -15.06
CA GLY A 47 5.84 16.30 -14.75
C GLY A 47 7.16 16.95 -14.36
N LYS A 48 7.66 16.62 -13.17
CA LYS A 48 9.03 16.94 -12.75
C LYS A 48 10.06 16.38 -13.74
N THR A 49 11.06 17.20 -14.07
CA THR A 49 12.13 16.83 -15.01
C THR A 49 13.37 16.27 -14.29
N SER A 50 13.58 16.67 -13.04
CA SER A 50 14.66 16.21 -12.17
C SER A 50 14.25 16.42 -10.72
N THR A 51 14.75 15.56 -9.82
CA THR A 51 14.60 15.68 -8.36
C THR A 51 15.59 16.70 -7.75
N GLY A 52 16.61 17.11 -8.50
CA GLY A 52 17.72 17.91 -7.96
C GLY A 52 18.70 17.13 -7.07
N ILE A 53 18.47 15.83 -6.85
CA ILE A 53 19.33 14.95 -6.04
C ILE A 53 20.15 14.05 -6.97
N VAL A 54 21.47 14.04 -6.77
CA VAL A 54 22.37 13.19 -7.57
C VAL A 54 22.11 11.72 -7.24
N GLY A 55 21.84 10.90 -8.27
CA GLY A 55 21.60 9.47 -8.10
C GLY A 55 20.14 9.09 -7.87
N LEU A 56 19.21 10.05 -7.82
CA LEU A 56 17.77 9.80 -7.72
C LEU A 56 17.05 10.42 -8.93
N PRO A 57 16.79 9.66 -10.01
CA PRO A 57 16.12 10.21 -11.19
C PRO A 57 14.65 10.53 -10.90
N ALA A 58 14.11 11.54 -11.57
CA ALA A 58 12.67 11.83 -11.50
C ALA A 58 11.87 10.70 -12.16
N ASP A 59 10.87 10.20 -11.46
CA ASP A 59 10.07 9.05 -11.86
C ASP A 59 8.59 9.43 -11.95
N PRO A 60 7.98 9.39 -13.15
CA PRO A 60 6.58 9.75 -13.32
C PRO A 60 5.61 8.78 -12.62
N ASP A 61 6.03 7.52 -12.42
CA ASP A 61 5.20 6.49 -11.81
C ASP A 61 5.48 6.33 -10.29
N ALA A 62 6.22 7.27 -9.68
CA ALA A 62 6.64 7.20 -8.28
C ALA A 62 5.47 6.97 -7.31
N VAL A 63 4.35 7.68 -7.47
CA VAL A 63 3.17 7.54 -6.60
C VAL A 63 2.58 6.13 -6.65
N SER A 64 2.52 5.53 -7.84
CA SER A 64 2.06 4.14 -7.99
C SER A 64 3.04 3.14 -7.37
N LYS A 65 4.35 3.42 -7.46
CA LYS A 65 5.40 2.62 -6.83
C LYS A 65 5.39 2.71 -5.31
N ILE A 66 5.02 3.84 -4.72
CA ILE A 66 4.81 3.98 -3.27
C ILE A 66 3.78 2.94 -2.83
N ILE A 67 2.59 2.94 -3.45
CA ILE A 67 1.50 2.02 -3.10
C ILE A 67 1.99 0.56 -3.18
N THR A 68 2.62 0.20 -4.30
CA THR A 68 3.09 -1.18 -4.53
C THR A 68 4.16 -1.60 -3.53
N SER A 69 5.13 -0.73 -3.24
CA SER A 69 6.27 -1.03 -2.37
C SER A 69 5.84 -1.17 -0.92
N TYR A 70 5.00 -0.25 -0.41
CA TYR A 70 4.46 -0.36 0.95
C TYR A 70 3.48 -1.53 1.10
N GLN A 71 2.67 -1.84 0.09
CA GLN A 71 1.83 -3.04 0.13
C GLN A 71 2.69 -4.32 0.21
N SER A 72 3.75 -4.40 -0.60
CA SER A 72 4.69 -5.52 -0.53
C SER A 72 5.37 -5.63 0.84
N LEU A 73 5.68 -4.50 1.48
CA LEU A 73 6.24 -4.46 2.84
C LEU A 73 5.24 -5.00 3.87
N LEU A 74 4.00 -4.53 3.83
CA LEU A 74 2.91 -4.99 4.71
C LEU A 74 2.63 -6.49 4.52
N ASP A 75 2.57 -6.97 3.28
CA ASP A 75 2.36 -8.38 2.96
C ASP A 75 3.52 -9.25 3.48
N ARG A 76 4.76 -8.79 3.29
CA ARG A 76 5.96 -9.48 3.78
C ARG A 76 6.00 -9.56 5.30
N MET A 77 5.54 -8.51 5.98
CA MET A 77 5.45 -8.45 7.43
C MET A 77 4.32 -9.34 7.95
N ALA A 78 3.15 -9.34 7.30
CA ALA A 78 2.03 -10.22 7.64
C ALA A 78 2.35 -11.72 7.44
N ALA A 79 3.19 -12.04 6.46
CA ALA A 79 3.68 -13.41 6.21
C ALA A 79 4.80 -13.85 7.17
N SER A 80 5.34 -12.95 7.99
CA SER A 80 6.45 -13.23 8.91
C SER A 80 5.98 -13.73 10.28
N ASP A 81 6.92 -14.15 11.12
CA ASP A 81 6.69 -14.56 12.50
C ASP A 81 6.67 -13.37 13.49
N LEU A 82 6.71 -12.14 12.99
CA LEU A 82 6.70 -10.92 13.78
C LEU A 82 5.34 -10.74 14.49
N PRO A 83 5.29 -10.71 15.83
CA PRO A 83 4.03 -10.57 16.56
C PRO A 83 3.42 -9.17 16.38
N GLU A 84 2.09 -9.08 16.39
CA GLU A 84 1.34 -7.81 16.30
C GLU A 84 1.63 -6.86 17.46
N THR A 85 2.12 -7.37 18.59
CA THR A 85 2.49 -6.58 19.76
C THR A 85 3.87 -5.95 19.64
N ALA A 86 4.70 -6.35 18.66
CA ALA A 86 6.02 -5.75 18.47
C ALA A 86 5.86 -4.27 18.09
N GLN A 87 6.49 -3.38 18.84
CA GLN A 87 6.36 -1.93 18.63
C GLN A 87 6.79 -1.51 17.22
N TYR A 88 7.87 -2.12 16.71
CA TYR A 88 8.32 -1.92 15.32
C TYR A 88 7.21 -2.20 14.30
N ARG A 89 6.49 -3.33 14.43
CA ARG A 89 5.38 -3.69 13.53
C ARG A 89 4.28 -2.63 13.59
N VAL A 90 3.88 -2.26 14.80
CA VAL A 90 2.82 -1.27 15.03
C VAL A 90 3.13 0.07 14.35
N ASP A 91 4.38 0.53 14.45
CA ASP A 91 4.76 1.82 13.89
C ASP A 91 4.96 1.78 12.37
N VAL A 92 5.59 0.72 11.85
CA VAL A 92 5.72 0.51 10.40
C VAL A 92 4.36 0.36 9.74
N GLU A 93 3.41 -0.36 10.34
CA GLU A 93 2.04 -0.48 9.83
C GLU A 93 1.35 0.89 9.77
N LYS A 94 1.45 1.71 10.83
CA LYS A 94 0.84 3.05 10.84
C LYS A 94 1.41 3.94 9.75
N ILE A 95 2.74 4.00 9.64
CA ILE A 95 3.43 4.86 8.66
C ILE A 95 3.11 4.38 7.24
N SER A 96 3.18 3.07 6.99
CA SER A 96 2.92 2.50 5.66
C SER A 96 1.48 2.73 5.22
N ASN A 97 0.51 2.47 6.10
CA ASN A 97 -0.91 2.70 5.80
C ASN A 97 -1.20 4.18 5.53
N TYR A 98 -0.61 5.09 6.31
CA TYR A 98 -0.75 6.52 6.08
C TYR A 98 -0.19 6.93 4.70
N ARG A 99 1.02 6.49 4.35
CA ARG A 99 1.65 6.80 3.06
C ARG A 99 0.88 6.21 1.87
N ILE A 100 0.38 4.97 2.00
CA ILE A 100 -0.50 4.35 1.00
C ILE A 100 -1.78 5.17 0.83
N GLN A 101 -2.39 5.62 1.93
CA GLN A 101 -3.61 6.41 1.89
C GLN A 101 -3.38 7.72 1.14
N MET A 102 -2.32 8.48 1.49
CA MET A 102 -2.01 9.74 0.80
C MET A 102 -1.72 9.53 -0.69
N ALA A 103 -0.96 8.50 -1.04
CA ALA A 103 -0.68 8.16 -2.43
C ALA A 103 -1.93 7.71 -3.22
N THR A 104 -2.89 7.08 -2.54
CA THR A 104 -4.16 6.64 -3.15
C THR A 104 -5.12 7.80 -3.35
N ASP A 105 -5.25 8.67 -2.34
CA ASP A 105 -6.17 9.81 -2.36
C ASP A 105 -5.71 10.91 -3.33
N HIS A 106 -4.39 11.02 -3.57
CA HIS A 106 -3.77 12.03 -4.42
C HIS A 106 -2.92 11.42 -5.56
N ALA A 107 -3.42 10.35 -6.19
CA ALA A 107 -2.69 9.62 -7.22
C ALA A 107 -2.23 10.48 -8.42
N ASP A 108 -2.99 11.51 -8.77
CA ASP A 108 -2.71 12.41 -9.91
C ASP A 108 -1.86 13.64 -9.53
N ASP A 109 -1.60 13.86 -8.24
CA ASP A 109 -0.92 15.07 -7.72
C ASP A 109 0.23 14.70 -6.77
N PRO A 110 1.46 14.50 -7.31
CA PRO A 110 2.61 14.14 -6.49
C PRO A 110 3.03 15.25 -5.51
N GLU A 111 2.82 16.53 -5.84
CA GLU A 111 3.19 17.66 -4.96
C GLU A 111 2.34 17.65 -3.69
N MET A 112 1.04 17.34 -3.81
CA MET A 112 0.15 17.19 -2.66
C MET A 112 0.57 16.01 -1.76
N VAL A 113 1.03 14.90 -2.34
CA VAL A 113 1.54 13.76 -1.56
C VAL A 113 2.78 14.16 -0.76
N GLU A 114 3.69 14.96 -1.35
CA GLU A 114 4.89 15.47 -0.70
C GLU A 114 4.55 16.42 0.46
N GLU A 115 3.62 17.35 0.24
CA GLU A 115 3.18 18.30 1.26
C GLU A 115 2.49 17.61 2.44
N LEU A 116 1.67 16.60 2.19
CA LEU A 116 0.98 15.85 3.24
C LEU A 116 1.92 14.93 4.00
N CYS A 117 2.77 14.18 3.30
CA CYS A 117 3.69 13.23 3.93
C CYS A 117 4.85 13.91 4.66
N GLN A 118 5.22 15.15 4.29
CA GLN A 118 6.29 15.95 4.87
C GLN A 118 7.61 15.18 5.07
N CYS A 119 7.97 14.33 4.10
CA CYS A 119 9.10 13.41 4.22
C CYS A 119 9.93 13.31 2.93
N GLY A 120 10.21 14.46 2.33
CA GLY A 120 10.96 14.58 1.08
C GLY A 120 10.08 14.39 -0.17
N GLN A 121 10.73 14.12 -1.31
CA GLN A 121 10.08 13.92 -2.60
C GLN A 121 9.47 12.51 -2.71
N VAL A 122 8.50 12.30 -3.62
CA VAL A 122 7.87 10.98 -3.78
C VAL A 122 8.86 9.87 -4.20
N GLU A 123 9.95 10.17 -4.92
CA GLU A 123 10.98 9.15 -5.22
C GLU A 123 11.75 8.74 -3.97
N GLU A 124 11.99 9.66 -3.04
CA GLU A 124 12.63 9.34 -1.76
C GLU A 124 11.71 8.43 -0.94
N LEU A 125 10.40 8.63 -0.99
CA LEU A 125 9.43 7.76 -0.31
C LEU A 125 9.42 6.33 -0.86
N VAL A 126 9.62 6.15 -2.17
CA VAL A 126 9.79 4.81 -2.78
C VAL A 126 11.08 4.18 -2.29
N GLN A 127 12.19 4.92 -2.34
CA GLN A 127 13.49 4.42 -1.87
C GLN A 127 13.45 4.07 -0.38
N GLN A 128 12.77 4.86 0.45
CA GLN A 128 12.56 4.55 1.87
C GLN A 128 11.81 3.22 2.04
N ALA A 129 10.80 2.91 1.22
CA ALA A 129 10.08 1.65 1.29
C ALA A 129 10.99 0.45 0.93
N GLU A 130 11.84 0.61 -0.08
CA GLU A 130 12.82 -0.42 -0.48
C GLU A 130 13.89 -0.65 0.60
N LEU A 131 14.39 0.41 1.21
CA LEU A 131 15.32 0.34 2.33
C LEU A 131 14.67 -0.32 3.55
N GLU A 132 13.41 0.02 3.84
CA GLU A 132 12.65 -0.56 4.93
C GLU A 132 12.44 -2.07 4.75
N MET A 133 12.30 -2.55 3.51
CA MET A 133 12.27 -3.99 3.23
C MET A 133 13.58 -4.68 3.67
N GLY A 134 14.73 -4.04 3.41
CA GLY A 134 16.03 -4.54 3.87
C GLY A 134 16.17 -4.52 5.40
N VAL A 135 15.65 -3.47 6.05
CA VAL A 135 15.58 -3.39 7.51
C VAL A 135 14.70 -4.51 8.07
N LEU A 136 13.53 -4.76 7.47
CA LEU A 136 12.62 -5.84 7.87
C LEU A 136 13.30 -7.21 7.77
N GLU A 137 14.06 -7.48 6.72
CA GLU A 137 14.81 -8.74 6.58
C GLU A 137 15.84 -8.92 7.70
N MET A 138 16.59 -7.87 8.03
CA MET A 138 17.52 -7.86 9.16
C MET A 138 16.77 -8.04 10.49
N TYR A 139 15.66 -7.32 10.69
CA TYR A 139 14.85 -7.35 11.89
C TYR A 139 14.34 -8.75 12.19
N LEU A 140 13.85 -9.45 11.15
CA LEU A 140 13.38 -10.84 11.22
C LEU A 140 14.51 -11.83 11.49
N LYS A 141 15.68 -11.63 10.87
CA LYS A 141 16.84 -12.50 11.06
C LYS A 141 17.36 -12.47 12.50
N GLU A 142 17.42 -11.28 13.10
CA GLU A 142 17.98 -11.07 14.43
C GLU A 142 16.93 -11.12 15.56
N ARG A 143 15.63 -11.26 15.23
CA ARG A 143 14.52 -11.37 16.19
C ARG A 143 14.53 -10.23 17.22
N LEU A 144 14.73 -9.00 16.77
CA LEU A 144 14.94 -7.80 17.62
C LEU A 144 13.76 -7.43 18.53
N TRP A 145 12.63 -8.11 18.42
CA TRP A 145 11.45 -7.95 19.28
C TRP A 145 11.48 -8.87 20.51
N GLU A 146 12.45 -9.78 20.62
CA GLU A 146 12.59 -10.65 21.78
C GLU A 146 13.24 -9.91 22.95
N GLU A 147 12.80 -10.26 24.16
CA GLU A 147 13.39 -9.73 25.38
C GLU A 147 14.81 -10.29 25.56
N ILE A 148 15.70 -9.43 26.05
CA ILE A 148 17.09 -9.80 26.32
C ILE A 148 17.14 -10.67 27.59
N ASP A 149 17.86 -11.79 27.56
CA ASP A 149 17.90 -12.77 28.64
C ASP A 149 18.87 -12.42 29.79
N TYR A 150 19.64 -11.33 29.64
CA TYR A 150 20.53 -10.80 30.65
C TYR A 150 20.09 -9.41 31.11
N GLU A 151 20.22 -9.16 32.41
CA GLU A 151 20.03 -7.84 33.00
C GLU A 151 21.15 -6.92 32.50
N VAL A 152 20.78 -5.89 31.74
CA VAL A 152 21.66 -4.79 31.38
C VAL A 152 21.32 -3.62 32.28
N ASP A 153 22.25 -3.25 33.16
CA ASP A 153 22.17 -1.99 33.89
C ASP A 153 22.36 -0.85 32.89
N VAL A 154 21.25 -0.35 32.34
CA VAL A 154 21.26 0.81 31.45
C VAL A 154 21.44 2.05 32.33
N GLU A 155 22.69 2.47 32.50
CA GLU A 155 23.02 3.76 33.10
C GLU A 155 22.60 4.87 32.13
N VAL A 156 21.42 5.43 32.33
CA VAL A 156 20.97 6.63 31.62
C VAL A 156 21.65 7.84 32.26
N GLU A 157 22.79 8.24 31.70
CA GLU A 157 23.43 9.52 32.04
C GLU A 157 22.55 10.66 31.50
N PHE A 158 21.61 11.11 32.33
CA PHE A 158 20.85 12.32 32.05
C PHE A 158 21.78 13.52 32.28
N ASN A 159 22.26 14.16 31.20
CA ASN A 159 22.91 15.47 31.29
C ASN A 159 21.82 16.57 31.27
N PRO A 160 21.46 17.16 32.42
CA PRO A 160 20.36 18.13 32.51
C PRO A 160 20.75 19.54 32.05
N ASP A 161 22.04 19.78 31.75
CA ASP A 161 22.58 21.12 31.55
C ASP A 161 22.92 21.35 30.06
N PRO A 162 21.97 21.87 29.27
CA PRO A 162 22.18 22.14 27.84
C PRO A 162 23.20 23.26 27.59
N SER A 163 23.76 23.90 28.64
CA SER A 163 24.80 24.92 28.49
C SER A 163 26.22 24.36 28.39
N LYS A 164 26.42 23.07 28.68
CA LYS A 164 27.73 22.40 28.60
C LYS A 164 27.95 21.61 27.32
N ASP A 165 26.87 21.37 26.58
CA ASP A 165 26.91 20.88 25.22
C ASP A 165 27.51 22.03 24.42
N GLY A 166 28.72 21.83 23.87
CA GLY A 166 29.53 22.92 23.30
C GLY A 166 28.72 23.84 22.39
N GLU A 167 28.95 25.16 22.51
CA GLU A 167 28.21 26.23 21.82
C GLU A 167 27.73 25.78 20.45
N GLY A 168 26.41 25.63 20.31
CA GLY A 168 25.80 25.38 19.02
C GLY A 168 26.25 26.44 18.03
N PHE A 169 26.47 26.04 16.77
CA PHE A 169 26.55 27.03 15.71
C PHE A 169 25.24 27.82 15.74
N ASP A 170 25.31 29.09 16.16
CA ASP A 170 24.18 30.01 16.06
C ASP A 170 23.80 30.08 14.57
N ASP A 171 22.62 29.55 14.21
CA ASP A 171 22.05 29.63 12.86
C ASP A 171 21.56 31.06 12.54
N ASP A 172 22.32 32.08 12.93
CA ASP A 172 22.12 33.48 12.57
C ASP A 172 23.02 33.84 11.37
N GLN A 173 22.64 33.41 10.16
CA GLN A 173 22.92 34.11 8.89
C GLN A 173 21.80 33.94 7.87
#